data_AF-A0AAE4FP56-F1
#
_entry.id   AF-A0AAE4FP56-F1
#
_cell.length_a   1.000
_cell.length_b   1.000
_cell.length_c   1.000
_cell.angle_alpha   90.00
_cell.angle_beta   90.00
_cell.angle_gamma   90.00
#
_symmetry.space_group_name_H-M   'P 1'
#
loop_
_entity.id
_entity.type
_entity.pdbx_description
1 polymer ?
#
loop_
_entity_poly.entity_id
_entity_poly.type
_entity_poly.pdbx_seq_one_letter_code
_entity_poly.pdbx_strand_id
1 'polypeptide(L)'
;MFYYKLVNVRQENGVYDYKELDIDLFYKGYQVYPFNMRENNMCLVASSENIPSNGDLEQLIEKEYFQLKNMIEEENNTIVSKQEYKTQEERIEKLEDDITVLQNSLVEEQYNELMKGVK
;
A
#
# COMPACT_ATOMS: atom_id res chain seq x y z
N MET A 1 -14.72 -4.62 25.13
CA MET A 1 -14.03 -4.79 23.84
C MET A 1 -12.76 -5.54 24.13
N PHE A 2 -12.42 -6.50 23.29
CA PHE A 2 -11.23 -7.32 23.45
C PHE A 2 -10.33 -7.08 22.25
N TYR A 3 -9.05 -6.85 22.52
CA TYR A 3 -8.08 -6.45 21.52
C TYR A 3 -7.14 -7.61 21.26
N TYR A 4 -6.88 -7.88 19.98
CA TYR A 4 -6.03 -9.00 19.59
C TYR A 4 -5.05 -8.60 18.51
N LYS A 5 -3.93 -9.31 18.50
CA LYS A 5 -2.95 -9.35 17.43
C LYS A 5 -2.90 -10.77 16.89
N LEU A 6 -3.18 -10.93 15.61
CA LEU A 6 -2.94 -12.22 14.94
C LEU A 6 -1.60 -12.11 14.21
N VAL A 7 -0.71 -13.07 14.45
CA VAL A 7 0.62 -13.18 13.82
C VAL A 7 0.62 -14.20 12.69
N ASN A 8 1.66 -14.18 11.86
CA ASN A 8 1.81 -15.09 10.71
C ASN A 8 0.61 -15.09 9.74
N VAL A 9 -0.08 -13.96 9.65
CA VAL A 9 -1.19 -13.71 8.74
C VAL A 9 -0.70 -13.85 7.31
N ARG A 10 -1.40 -14.64 6.50
CA ARG A 10 -1.13 -14.77 5.07
C ARG A 10 -2.20 -14.03 4.30
N GLN A 11 -1.83 -13.44 3.18
CA GLN A 11 -2.78 -12.84 2.27
C GLN A 11 -2.61 -13.50 0.89
N GLU A 12 -3.69 -14.07 0.38
CA GLU A 12 -3.76 -14.64 -0.96
C GLU A 12 -4.94 -14.01 -1.70
N ASN A 13 -4.68 -13.37 -2.84
CA ASN A 13 -5.70 -12.73 -3.69
C ASN A 13 -6.62 -11.74 -2.95
N GLY A 14 -6.08 -11.00 -1.97
CA GLY A 14 -6.86 -10.05 -1.18
C GLY A 14 -7.64 -10.67 -0.02
N VAL A 15 -7.60 -11.99 0.14
CA VAL A 15 -8.21 -12.71 1.28
C VAL A 15 -7.13 -12.95 2.33
N TYR A 16 -7.41 -12.55 3.56
CA TYR A 16 -6.53 -12.80 4.70
C TYR A 16 -6.88 -14.13 5.37
N ASP A 17 -5.87 -14.91 5.71
CA ASP A 17 -5.97 -16.13 6.50
C ASP A 17 -6.07 -15.77 7.99
N TYR A 18 -7.28 -15.82 8.52
CA TYR A 18 -7.59 -15.59 9.94
C TYR A 18 -7.31 -16.80 10.82
N LYS A 19 -6.61 -17.84 10.33
CA LYS A 19 -6.23 -19.03 11.12
C LYS A 19 -7.42 -19.72 11.77
N GLU A 20 -8.46 -19.96 10.97
CA GLU A 20 -9.71 -20.62 11.40
C GLU A 20 -10.53 -19.81 12.43
N LEU A 21 -10.16 -18.55 12.70
CA LEU A 21 -10.99 -17.68 13.52
C LEU A 21 -12.28 -17.31 12.79
N ASP A 22 -13.39 -17.35 13.54
CA ASP A 22 -14.67 -16.88 13.06
C ASP A 22 -14.66 -15.34 12.97
N ILE A 23 -14.62 -14.83 11.74
CA ILE A 23 -14.52 -13.40 11.44
C ILE A 23 -15.73 -12.60 11.94
N ASP A 24 -16.89 -13.25 12.11
CA ASP A 24 -18.12 -12.59 12.56
C ASP A 24 -18.08 -12.24 14.05
N LEU A 25 -17.12 -12.78 14.80
CA LEU A 25 -16.86 -12.41 16.19
C LEU A 25 -16.13 -11.06 16.34
N PHE A 26 -15.63 -10.49 15.24
CA PHE A 26 -14.84 -9.26 15.22
C PHE A 26 -15.61 -8.07 14.65
N TYR A 27 -15.35 -6.86 15.17
CA TYR A 27 -15.96 -5.63 14.69
C TYR A 27 -15.42 -5.24 13.31
N LYS A 28 -16.30 -5.26 12.30
CA LYS A 28 -16.00 -4.79 10.94
C LYS A 28 -15.48 -3.34 10.96
N GLY A 29 -14.39 -3.09 10.25
CA GLY A 29 -13.74 -1.77 10.14
C GLY A 29 -12.69 -1.48 11.22
N TYR A 30 -12.57 -2.34 12.24
CA TYR A 30 -11.52 -2.24 13.26
C TYR A 30 -10.33 -3.16 12.98
N GLN A 31 -10.37 -3.90 11.88
CA GLN A 31 -9.26 -4.70 11.41
C GLN A 31 -8.25 -3.82 10.68
N VAL A 32 -6.98 -3.90 11.08
CA VAL A 32 -5.89 -3.14 10.46
C VAL A 32 -4.78 -4.10 10.05
N TYR A 33 -4.33 -3.96 8.80
CA TYR A 33 -3.42 -4.88 8.13
C TYR A 33 -2.21 -4.11 7.58
N PRO A 34 -0.99 -4.65 7.71
CA PRO A 34 0.18 -4.09 7.09
C PRO A 34 0.15 -4.34 5.59
N PHE A 35 0.32 -3.28 4.81
CA PHE A 35 0.45 -3.32 3.36
C PHE A 35 1.76 -3.99 2.94
N ASN A 36 2.78 -3.84 3.77
CA ASN A 36 4.08 -4.48 3.65
C ASN A 36 4.09 -5.76 4.50
N MET A 37 4.04 -6.93 3.86
CA MET A 37 4.08 -8.26 4.48
C MET A 37 5.41 -8.61 5.21
N ARG A 38 6.28 -7.64 5.53
CA ARG A 38 7.47 -7.89 6.36
C ARG A 38 7.09 -8.31 7.78
N GLU A 39 6.04 -7.71 8.30
CA GLU A 39 5.39 -8.16 9.53
C GLU A 39 4.03 -8.73 9.16
N ASN A 40 3.86 -10.05 9.29
CA ASN A 40 2.60 -10.74 8.99
C ASN A 40 1.66 -10.64 10.20
N ASN A 41 1.47 -9.43 10.71
CA ASN A 41 0.76 -9.19 11.96
C ASN A 41 -0.48 -8.34 11.65
N MET A 42 -1.64 -8.63 12.24
CA MET A 42 -2.83 -7.81 12.09
C MET A 42 -3.45 -7.47 13.44
N CYS A 43 -4.12 -6.32 13.51
CA CYS A 43 -4.90 -5.90 14.67
C CYS A 43 -6.37 -6.27 14.49
N LEU A 44 -6.99 -6.82 15.53
CA LEU A 44 -8.41 -7.21 15.55
C LEU A 44 -9.08 -6.69 16.83
N VAL A 45 -10.38 -6.43 16.75
CA VAL A 45 -11.22 -6.06 17.91
C VAL A 45 -12.44 -6.94 17.94
N ALA A 46 -12.70 -7.60 19.06
CA ALA A 46 -13.85 -8.47 19.26
C ALA A 46 -14.84 -7.89 20.29
N SER A 47 -16.10 -8.29 20.15
CA SER A 47 -17.17 -7.99 21.10
C SER A 47 -17.18 -8.97 22.29
N SER A 48 -16.60 -10.17 22.11
CA SER A 48 -16.59 -11.29 23.05
C SER A 48 -15.16 -11.70 23.42
N GLU A 49 -14.99 -12.18 24.65
CA GLU A 49 -13.71 -12.72 25.16
C GLU A 49 -13.48 -14.18 24.74
N ASN A 50 -14.54 -14.88 24.32
CA ASN A 50 -14.52 -16.30 23.98
C ASN A 50 -13.98 -16.55 22.56
N ILE A 51 -12.89 -15.87 22.21
CA ILE A 51 -12.17 -16.16 20.97
C ILE A 51 -11.26 -17.37 21.23
N PRO A 52 -11.29 -18.41 20.37
CA PRO A 52 -10.41 -19.56 20.53
C PRO A 52 -8.95 -19.12 20.62
N SER A 53 -8.26 -19.58 21.66
CA SER A 53 -6.82 -19.37 21.75
C SER A 53 -6.13 -20.22 20.69
N ASN A 54 -5.35 -19.56 19.84
CA ASN A 54 -4.45 -20.15 18.86
C ASN A 54 -3.04 -19.63 19.18
N GLY A 55 -1.99 -20.43 18.92
CA GLY A 55 -0.61 -19.97 19.07
C GLY A 55 -0.25 -18.74 18.23
N ASP A 56 -1.01 -18.48 17.16
CA ASP A 56 -0.87 -17.27 16.34
C ASP A 56 -1.70 -16.07 16.85
N LEU A 57 -2.56 -16.25 17.86
CA LEU A 57 -3.43 -15.18 18.38
C LEU A 57 -2.96 -14.71 19.76
N GLU A 58 -2.58 -13.45 19.85
CA GLU A 58 -2.14 -12.78 21.07
C GLU A 58 -3.21 -11.79 21.53
N GLN A 59 -3.63 -11.87 22.80
CA GLN A 59 -4.53 -10.87 23.39
C GLN A 59 -3.71 -9.66 23.87
N LEU A 60 -4.12 -8.47 23.46
CA LEU A 60 -3.48 -7.21 23.79
C LEU A 60 -4.28 -6.44 24.83
N ILE A 61 -3.61 -5.57 25.57
CA ILE A 61 -4.31 -4.47 26.25
C ILE A 61 -4.61 -3.35 25.25
N GLU A 62 -5.60 -2.52 25.58
CA GLU A 62 -6.04 -1.41 24.73
C GLU A 62 -4.90 -0.51 24.25
N LYS A 63 -3.96 -0.17 25.16
CA LYS A 63 -2.80 0.67 24.84
C LYS A 63 -1.92 0.04 23.75
N GLU A 64 -1.65 -1.25 23.84
CA GLU A 64 -0.81 -1.98 22.88
C GLU A 64 -1.50 -2.06 21.51
N TYR A 65 -2.82 -2.28 21.51
CA TYR A 65 -3.60 -2.27 20.27
C TYR A 65 -3.49 -0.93 19.54
N PHE A 66 -3.70 0.19 20.23
CA PHE A 66 -3.62 1.50 19.59
C PHE A 66 -2.21 1.83 19.12
N GLN A 67 -1.18 1.42 19.85
CA GLN A 67 0.21 1.57 19.40
C GLN A 67 0.48 0.79 18.12
N LEU A 68 0.08 -0.48 18.08
CA LEU A 68 0.26 -1.34 16.90
C LEU A 68 -0.56 -0.85 15.71
N LYS A 69 -1.82 -0.46 15.95
CA LYS A 69 -2.71 0.13 14.93
C LYS A 69 -2.08 1.36 14.29
N ASN A 70 -1.62 2.31 15.10
CA ASN A 70 -1.02 3.55 14.59
C ASN A 70 0.25 3.27 13.79
N MET A 71 1.11 2.36 14.28
CA MET A 71 2.32 1.95 13.58
C MET A 71 2.01 1.37 12.18
N ILE A 72 1.01 0.48 12.09
CA ILE A 72 0.60 -0.11 10.81
C ILE A 72 0.02 0.97 9.87
N GLU A 73 -0.82 1.87 10.38
CA GLU A 73 -1.42 2.95 9.58
C GLU A 73 -0.36 3.94 9.06
N GLU A 74 0.61 4.32 9.89
CA GLU A 74 1.74 5.19 9.51
C GLU A 74 2.61 4.54 8.41
N GLU A 75 2.90 3.26 8.55
CA GLU A 75 3.66 2.51 7.55
C GLU A 75 2.91 2.43 6.22
N ASN A 76 1.61 2.10 6.26
CA ASN A 76 0.77 2.04 5.07
C ASN A 76 0.73 3.37 4.32
N ASN A 77 0.54 4.48 5.05
CA ASN A 77 0.55 5.83 4.47
C ASN A 77 1.92 6.17 3.84
N THR A 78 3.01 5.75 4.47
CA THR A 78 4.37 5.94 3.95
C THR A 78 4.61 5.15 2.67
N ILE A 79 4.06 3.95 2.55
CA ILE A 79 4.21 3.13 1.34
C ILE A 79 3.38 3.68 0.19
N VAL A 80 2.12 4.03 0.46
CA VAL A 80 1.21 4.62 -0.55
C VAL A 80 1.83 5.89 -1.14
N SER A 81 2.30 6.80 -0.29
CA SER A 81 2.97 8.01 -0.76
C SER A 81 4.22 7.72 -1.61
N LYS A 82 5.08 6.77 -1.20
CA LYS A 82 6.24 6.37 -2.03
C LYS A 82 5.85 5.80 -3.40
N GLN A 83 4.77 5.02 -3.48
CA GLN A 83 4.27 4.52 -4.77
C GLN A 83 3.72 5.65 -5.66
N GLU A 84 3.03 6.62 -5.07
CA GLU A 84 2.55 7.82 -5.78
C GLU A 84 3.73 8.63 -6.35
N TYR A 85 4.77 8.89 -5.55
CA TYR A 85 5.96 9.60 -6.00
C TYR A 85 6.67 8.88 -7.16
N LYS A 86 6.86 7.56 -7.04
CA LYS A 86 7.46 6.77 -8.13
C LYS A 86 6.66 6.85 -9.43
N THR A 87 5.33 6.79 -9.33
CA THR A 87 4.44 6.91 -10.50
C THR A 87 4.53 8.32 -11.11
N GLN A 88 4.71 9.35 -10.28
CA GLN A 88 4.87 10.71 -10.76
C GLN A 88 6.22 10.93 -11.46
N GLU A 89 7.31 10.37 -10.93
CA GLU A 89 8.63 10.41 -11.56
C GLU A 89 8.62 9.73 -12.93
N GLU A 90 8.06 8.51 -13.04
CA GLU A 90 7.91 7.79 -14.32
C GLU A 90 7.09 8.59 -15.35
N ARG A 91 6.07 9.34 -14.88
CA ARG A 91 5.27 10.22 -15.75
C ARG A 91 6.05 11.45 -16.22
N ILE A 92 6.89 12.02 -15.36
CA ILE A 92 7.72 13.18 -15.71
C ILE A 92 8.78 12.77 -16.73
N GLU A 93 9.49 11.65 -16.48
CA GLU A 93 10.50 11.11 -17.41
C GLU A 93 9.91 10.89 -18.81
N LYS A 94 8.72 10.28 -18.89
CA LYS A 94 8.03 10.11 -20.18
C LYS A 94 7.70 11.44 -20.87
N LEU A 95 7.26 12.46 -20.12
CA LEU A 95 6.95 13.77 -20.68
C LEU A 95 8.21 14.48 -21.19
N GLU A 96 9.34 14.34 -20.49
CA GLU A 96 10.63 14.90 -20.90
C GLU A 96 11.14 14.25 -22.20
N ASP A 97 10.98 12.93 -22.32
CA ASP A 97 11.27 12.19 -23.56
C ASP A 97 10.38 12.67 -24.73
N ASP A 98 9.07 12.76 -24.50
CA ASP A 98 8.11 13.22 -25.52
C ASP A 98 8.43 14.65 -26.00
N ILE A 99 8.80 15.56 -25.07
CA ILE A 99 9.22 16.93 -25.41
C ILE A 99 10.49 16.91 -26.27
N THR A 100 11.46 16.07 -25.93
CA THR A 100 12.73 15.97 -26.66
C THR A 100 12.50 15.50 -28.10
N VAL A 101 11.64 14.50 -28.31
CA VAL A 101 11.26 14.02 -29.65
C VAL A 101 10.58 15.12 -30.46
N LEU A 102 9.65 15.86 -29.85
CA LEU A 102 8.94 16.95 -30.51
C LEU A 102 9.89 18.09 -30.90
N GLN A 103 10.83 18.46 -30.03
CA GLN A 103 11.83 19.50 -30.32
C GLN A 103 12.73 19.11 -31.49
N ASN A 104 13.23 17.87 -31.52
CA ASN A 104 14.06 17.38 -32.62
C ASN A 104 13.29 17.38 -33.95
N SER A 105 12.03 16.92 -33.95
CA SER A 105 11.18 16.91 -35.14
C SER A 105 10.96 18.33 -35.68
N LEU A 106 10.71 19.30 -34.79
CA LEU A 106 10.51 20.71 -35.17
C LEU A 106 11.79 21.33 -35.77
N VAL A 107 12.96 20.99 -35.22
CA VAL A 107 14.26 21.45 -35.74
C VAL A 107 14.52 20.88 -37.14
N GLU A 108 14.22 19.61 -37.37
CA GLU A 108 14.34 18.98 -38.69
C GLU A 108 13.42 19.63 -39.72
N GLU A 109 12.15 19.89 -39.36
CA GLU A 109 11.22 20.61 -40.23
C GLU A 109 11.73 22.00 -40.60
N GLN A 110 12.22 22.78 -39.61
CA GLN A 110 12.77 24.11 -39.86
C GLN A 110 14.02 24.07 -40.75
N TYR A 111 14.92 23.12 -40.53
CA TYR A 111 16.10 22.93 -41.36
C TYR A 111 15.72 22.62 -42.81
N ASN A 112 14.77 21.70 -43.02
CA ASN A 112 14.31 21.32 -44.35
C ASN A 112 13.65 22.49 -45.10
N GLU A 113 12.87 23.34 -44.42
CA GLU A 113 12.29 24.54 -45.01
C GLU A 113 13.36 25.57 -45.42
N LEU A 114 14.37 25.79 -44.58
CA LEU A 114 15.51 26.67 -44.90
C LEU A 114 16.25 26.20 -46.16
N MET A 115 16.51 24.90 -46.29
CA MET A 115 17.23 24.34 -47.43
C MET A 115 16.42 24.38 -48.74
N LYS A 116 15.09 24.44 -48.69
CA LYS A 116 14.24 24.65 -49.88
C LYS A 116 14.38 26.07 -50.47
N GLY A 117 14.76 27.05 -49.66
CA GLY A 117 14.88 28.46 -50.04
C GLY A 117 16.22 28.85 -50.67
N VAL A 118 17.22 27.97 -50.62
CA VAL A 118 18.55 28.22 -51.21
C VAL A 118 18.55 27.76 -52.67
N LYS A 119 18.38 28.69 -53.61
CA LYS A 119 18.56 28.50 -55.06
C LYS A 119 19.47 29.57 -55.63
#